data_AF-A0A528BCK4-F1
#
_entry.id   AF-A0A528BCK4-F1
#
_cell.length_a   1.000
_cell.length_b   1.000
_cell.length_c   1.000
_cell.angle_alpha   90.00
_cell.angle_beta   90.00
_cell.angle_gamma   90.00
#
_symmetry.space_group_name_H-M   'P 1'
#
loop_
_entity.id
_entity.type
_entity.pdbx_description
1 polymer ?
#
loop_
_entity_poly.entity_id
_entity_poly.type
_entity_poly.pdbx_seq_one_letter_code
_entity_poly.pdbx_strand_id
1 'polypeptide(L)'
;LSYSWFGNVAMNRDMLPRIFEKDDIVYATGFCGSGVVWAPWVGTRAAYKLMGRAQDAGTAFDFRPPASIPFYRGDPWFLPAIIKGYALQDKIAWWRARR
;
A
#
# COMPACT_ATOMS: atom_id res chain seq x y z
N LEU A 1 -11.36 -14.10 25.68
CA LEU A 1 -10.76 -14.19 24.34
C LEU A 1 -10.24 -15.61 24.16
N SER A 2 -10.83 -16.42 23.26
CA SER A 2 -10.36 -17.79 23.05
C SER A 2 -9.29 -17.89 21.96
N TYR A 3 -9.22 -16.91 21.04
CA TYR A 3 -8.25 -16.84 19.95
C TYR A 3 -7.94 -15.39 19.58
N SER A 4 -6.72 -15.14 19.12
CA SER A 4 -6.26 -13.86 18.58
C SER A 4 -5.17 -14.11 17.54
N TRP A 5 -5.10 -13.28 16.50
CA TRP A 5 -4.02 -13.31 15.53
C TRP A 5 -3.55 -11.89 15.19
N PHE A 6 -2.33 -11.82 14.65
CA PHE A 6 -1.77 -10.61 14.09
C PHE A 6 -1.01 -10.98 12.81
N GLY A 7 -0.76 -9.99 11.98
CA GLY A 7 -0.04 -10.17 10.73
C GLY A 7 0.41 -8.83 10.17
N ASN A 8 1.34 -8.89 9.24
CA ASN A 8 1.84 -7.69 8.56
C ASN A 8 1.02 -7.43 7.30
N VAL A 9 0.78 -6.14 7.05
CA VAL A 9 0.12 -5.67 5.84
C VAL A 9 1.10 -4.81 5.06
N ALA A 10 1.24 -5.08 3.77
CA ALA A 10 2.00 -4.21 2.88
C ALA A 10 1.13 -3.03 2.44
N MET A 11 1.66 -1.81 2.61
CA MET A 11 0.99 -0.57 2.22
C MET A 11 1.96 0.31 1.44
N ASN A 12 1.45 0.98 0.41
CA ASN A 12 2.16 2.09 -0.20
C ASN A 12 1.97 3.36 0.66
N ARG A 13 2.87 4.34 0.52
CA ARG A 13 2.85 5.58 1.33
C ARG A 13 1.61 6.45 1.10
N ASP A 14 1.01 6.35 -0.07
CA ASP A 14 -0.25 7.00 -0.43
C ASP A 14 -1.49 6.18 -0.04
N MET A 15 -1.29 5.03 0.61
CA MET A 15 -2.37 4.13 1.05
C MET A 15 -3.26 3.63 -0.09
N LEU A 16 -2.73 3.51 -1.31
CA LEU A 16 -3.43 2.98 -2.47
C LEU A 16 -2.78 1.68 -2.98
N PRO A 17 -3.58 0.71 -3.48
CA PRO A 17 -3.06 -0.35 -4.34
C PRO A 17 -2.32 0.23 -5.53
N ARG A 18 -1.26 -0.44 -5.99
CA ARG A 18 -0.49 0.00 -7.16
C ARG A 18 -0.15 -1.16 -8.08
N ILE A 19 -0.32 -0.91 -9.37
CA ILE A 19 0.35 -1.61 -10.45
C ILE A 19 1.51 -0.73 -10.90
N PHE A 20 2.70 -1.30 -11.01
CA PHE A 20 3.85 -0.61 -11.58
C PHE A 20 4.82 -1.62 -12.19
N GLU A 21 5.69 -1.13 -13.06
CA GLU A 21 6.72 -1.95 -13.69
C GLU A 21 8.10 -1.45 -13.27
N LYS A 22 8.97 -2.38 -12.89
CA LYS A 22 10.35 -2.07 -12.54
C LYS A 22 11.23 -3.26 -12.93
N ASP A 23 12.31 -2.99 -13.65
CA ASP A 23 13.29 -4.00 -14.07
C ASP A 23 12.60 -5.17 -14.80
N ASP A 24 11.71 -4.85 -15.76
CA ASP A 24 10.89 -5.78 -16.56
C ASP A 24 9.92 -6.68 -15.74
N ILE A 25 9.69 -6.36 -14.47
CA ILE A 25 8.75 -7.06 -13.60
C ILE A 25 7.54 -6.17 -13.33
N VAL A 26 6.34 -6.71 -13.60
CA VAL A 26 5.07 -6.06 -13.24
C VAL A 26 4.68 -6.46 -11.82
N TYR A 27 4.52 -5.45 -10.97
CA TYR A 27 4.14 -5.58 -9.57
C TYR A 27 2.69 -5.15 -9.39
N ALA A 28 1.90 -5.95 -8.67
CA ALA A 28 0.58 -5.58 -8.15
C ALA A 28 0.61 -5.69 -6.62
N THR A 29 0.76 -4.56 -5.91
CA THR A 29 1.11 -4.56 -4.48
C THR A 29 0.42 -3.48 -3.66
N GLY A 30 0.62 -3.55 -2.34
CA GLY A 30 0.24 -2.50 -1.40
C GLY A 30 -1.27 -2.39 -1.20
N PHE A 31 -1.96 -3.52 -1.03
CA PHE A 31 -3.42 -3.57 -0.92
C PHE A 31 -4.00 -3.01 0.39
N CYS A 32 -3.19 -2.45 1.29
CA CYS A 32 -3.67 -1.65 2.42
C CYS A 32 -4.72 -2.35 3.31
N GLY A 33 -4.58 -3.67 3.50
CA GLY A 33 -5.51 -4.48 4.31
C GLY A 33 -6.78 -4.90 3.60
N SER A 34 -6.97 -4.48 2.35
CA SER A 34 -8.13 -4.80 1.50
C SER A 34 -7.75 -5.75 0.35
N GLY A 35 -6.71 -6.55 0.54
CA GLY A 35 -6.18 -7.50 -0.45
C GLY A 35 -7.19 -8.54 -0.92
N VAL A 36 -8.13 -8.97 -0.07
CA VAL A 36 -9.19 -9.91 -0.48
C VAL A 36 -10.04 -9.37 -1.63
N VAL A 37 -10.31 -8.05 -1.60
CA VAL A 37 -11.13 -7.38 -2.62
C VAL A 37 -10.27 -6.97 -3.81
N TRP A 38 -9.12 -6.33 -3.56
CA TRP A 38 -8.32 -5.73 -4.62
C TRP A 38 -7.38 -6.70 -5.33
N ALA A 39 -6.84 -7.70 -4.65
CA ALA A 39 -5.82 -8.57 -5.25
C ALA A 39 -6.32 -9.30 -6.51
N PRO A 40 -7.54 -9.87 -6.54
CA PRO A 40 -8.06 -10.49 -7.76
C PRO A 40 -8.17 -9.48 -8.90
N TRP A 41 -8.81 -8.33 -8.66
CA TRP A 41 -9.09 -7.36 -9.71
C TRP A 41 -7.82 -6.65 -10.21
N VAL A 42 -6.97 -6.16 -9.30
CA VAL A 42 -5.70 -5.49 -9.63
C VAL A 42 -4.74 -6.49 -10.28
N GLY A 43 -4.71 -7.73 -9.79
CA GLY A 43 -3.93 -8.82 -10.38
C GLY A 43 -4.36 -9.14 -11.81
N THR A 44 -5.68 -9.17 -12.09
CA THR A 44 -6.18 -9.33 -13.46
C THR A 44 -5.75 -8.19 -14.38
N ARG A 45 -5.82 -6.93 -13.93
CA ARG A 45 -5.33 -5.79 -14.74
C ARG A 45 -3.83 -5.85 -14.99
N ALA A 46 -3.05 -6.26 -13.99
CA ALA A 46 -1.61 -6.48 -14.14
C ALA A 46 -1.30 -7.60 -15.14
N ALA A 47 -2.09 -8.69 -15.14
CA ALA A 47 -1.97 -9.77 -16.13
C ALA A 47 -2.30 -9.28 -17.56
N TYR A 48 -3.33 -8.46 -17.74
CA TYR A 48 -3.62 -7.85 -19.05
C TYR A 48 -2.47 -6.95 -19.54
N LYS A 49 -1.83 -6.19 -18.64
CA LYS A 49 -0.65 -5.40 -18.96
C LYS A 49 0.50 -6.29 -19.45
N LEU A 50 0.80 -7.38 -18.74
CA LEU A 50 1.82 -8.37 -19.13
C LEU A 50 1.53 -9.02 -20.50
N MET A 51 0.27 -9.27 -20.82
CA MET A 51 -0.14 -9.85 -22.11
C MET A 51 -0.23 -8.84 -23.26
N GLY A 52 0.12 -7.56 -23.05
CA GLY A 52 0.02 -6.52 -24.07
C GLY A 52 -1.43 -6.13 -24.43
N ARG A 53 -2.41 -6.48 -23.59
CA ARG A 53 -3.84 -6.17 -23.80
C ARG A 53 -4.18 -4.77 -23.30
N ALA A 54 -3.67 -3.74 -23.98
CA ALA A 54 -3.73 -2.35 -23.53
C ALA A 54 -5.15 -1.85 -23.19
N GLN A 55 -6.16 -2.25 -23.97
CA GLN A 55 -7.56 -1.86 -23.73
C GLN A 55 -8.11 -2.42 -22.40
N ASP A 56 -7.70 -3.63 -22.04
CA ASP A 56 -8.11 -4.29 -20.80
C ASP A 56 -7.22 -3.94 -19.61
N ALA A 57 -5.99 -3.46 -19.85
CA ALA A 57 -5.06 -3.09 -18.79
C ALA A 57 -5.37 -1.72 -18.15
N GLY A 58 -6.12 -0.86 -18.83
CA GLY A 58 -6.39 0.51 -18.38
C GLY A 58 -7.00 0.60 -16.97
N THR A 59 -6.32 1.33 -16.07
CA THR A 59 -6.75 1.47 -14.68
C THR A 59 -6.12 2.69 -14.01
N ALA A 60 -6.85 3.30 -13.06
CA ALA A 60 -6.34 4.38 -12.22
C ALA A 60 -5.27 3.92 -11.21
N PHE A 61 -5.06 2.61 -11.08
CA PHE A 61 -4.04 2.03 -10.21
C PHE A 61 -2.70 1.79 -10.91
N ASP A 62 -2.55 2.18 -12.18
CA ASP A 62 -1.26 2.11 -12.88
C ASP A 62 -0.43 3.35 -12.56
N PHE A 63 0.66 3.16 -11.82
CA PHE A 63 1.49 4.24 -11.30
C PHE A 63 2.96 3.99 -11.65
N ARG A 64 3.76 5.07 -11.52
CA ARG A 64 5.21 4.92 -11.44
C ARG A 64 5.62 4.10 -10.22
N PRO A 65 6.77 3.40 -10.27
CA PRO A 65 7.33 2.71 -9.11
C PRO A 65 7.42 3.62 -7.88
N PRO A 66 7.09 3.12 -6.69
CA PRO A 66 7.19 3.89 -5.46
C PRO A 66 8.64 4.32 -5.23
N ALA A 67 8.85 5.59 -4.88
CA ALA A 67 10.19 6.08 -4.58
C ALA A 67 10.73 5.40 -3.31
N SER A 68 11.99 4.97 -3.37
CA SER A 68 12.73 4.37 -2.27
C SER A 68 12.85 5.31 -1.08
N ILE A 69 12.82 4.76 0.12
CA ILE A 69 13.09 5.53 1.33
C ILE A 69 14.61 5.60 1.53
N PRO A 70 15.20 6.79 1.70
CA PRO A 70 16.64 6.93 1.93
C PRO A 70 17.11 6.06 3.11
N PHE A 71 18.23 5.38 2.93
CA PHE A 71 18.85 4.49 3.93
C PHE A 71 17.99 3.32 4.42
N TYR A 72 16.83 3.07 3.81
CA TYR A 72 16.01 1.91 4.13
C TYR A 72 16.56 0.67 3.41
N ARG A 73 17.07 -0.30 4.18
CA ARG A 73 17.59 -1.58 3.69
C ARG A 73 16.87 -2.81 4.29
N GLY A 74 15.64 -2.60 4.78
CA GLY A 74 14.84 -3.62 5.48
C GLY A 74 14.61 -3.31 6.95
N ASP A 75 15.44 -2.46 7.57
CA ASP A 75 15.19 -1.92 8.90
C ASP A 75 14.43 -0.58 8.82
N PRO A 76 13.16 -0.50 9.24
CA PRO A 76 12.32 0.66 9.05
C PRO A 76 12.57 1.75 10.12
N TRP A 77 13.78 2.32 10.13
CA TRP A 77 14.23 3.34 11.09
C TRP A 77 13.27 4.55 11.24
N PHE A 78 12.50 4.86 10.19
CA PHE A 78 11.55 5.98 10.14
C PHE A 78 10.19 5.66 10.78
N LEU A 79 9.84 4.37 10.93
CA LEU A 79 8.52 3.94 11.35
C LEU A 79 8.15 4.41 12.77
N PRO A 80 9.05 4.38 13.78
CA PRO A 80 8.73 4.90 15.11
C PRO A 80 8.34 6.39 15.10
N ALA A 81 8.95 7.20 14.24
CA ALA A 81 8.63 8.62 14.11
C ALA A 81 7.23 8.82 13.50
N ILE A 82 6.90 8.07 12.45
CA ILE A 82 5.57 8.09 11.82
C ILE A 82 4.48 7.69 12.83
N ILE A 83 4.69 6.61 13.59
CA ILE A 83 3.73 6.14 14.60
C ILE A 83 3.48 7.22 15.67
N LYS A 84 4.53 7.86 16.18
CA LYS A 84 4.40 8.96 17.14
C LYS A 84 3.64 10.15 16.55
N GLY A 85 3.87 10.46 15.28
CA GLY A 85 3.13 11.49 14.55
C GLY A 85 1.63 11.21 14.49
N TYR A 86 1.23 10.00 14.08
CA TYR A 86 -0.18 9.59 14.07
C TYR A 86 -0.80 9.59 15.46
N ALA A 87 -0.08 9.12 16.49
CA ALA A 87 -0.57 9.17 17.86
C ALA A 87 -0.82 10.60 18.36
N LEU A 88 -0.01 11.58 17.93
CA LEU A 88 -0.25 12.99 18.25
C LEU A 88 -1.47 13.53 17.50
N GLN A 89 -1.62 13.23 16.21
CA GLN A 89 -2.78 13.63 15.42
C GLN A 89 -4.08 13.09 16.03
N ASP A 90 -4.08 11.82 16.46
CA ASP A 90 -5.22 11.20 17.12
C ASP A 90 -5.57 11.91 18.42
N LYS A 91 -4.57 12.19 19.29
CA LYS A 91 -4.79 12.97 20.52
C LYS A 91 -5.40 14.35 20.27
N ILE A 92 -4.94 15.05 19.23
CA ILE A 92 -5.47 16.37 18.86
C ILE A 92 -6.92 16.23 18.35
N ALA A 93 -7.21 15.23 17.51
CA ALA A 93 -8.54 14.96 17.00
C ALA A 93 -9.52 14.64 18.14
N TRP A 94 -9.11 13.79 19.08
CA TRP A 94 -9.87 13.46 20.29
C TRP A 94 -10.16 14.69 21.15
N TRP A 95 -9.18 15.57 21.35
CA TRP A 95 -9.39 16.81 22.11
C TRP A 95 -10.40 17.73 21.43
N ARG A 96 -10.34 17.87 20.10
CA ARG A 96 -11.29 18.68 19.32
C ARG A 96 -12.71 18.12 19.37
N ALA A 97 -12.87 16.80 19.32
CA ALA A 97 -14.18 16.15 19.35
C ALA A 97 -14.88 16.22 20.72
N ARG A 98 -14.14 16.52 21.80
CA ARG A 98 -14.69 16.71 23.15
C ARG A 98 -15.16 18.13 23.45
N ARG A 99 -14.89 19.09 22.55
CA ARG A 99 -15.30 20.48 22.68
C ARG A 99 -16.54 20.75 21.85
#